data_AF-A0A1Q7ZXU9-F1
#
_entry.id   AF-A0A1Q7ZXU9-F1
#
_cell.length_a   1.000
_cell.length_b   1.000
_cell.length_c   1.000
_cell.angle_alpha   90.00
_cell.angle_beta   90.00
_cell.angle_gamma   90.00
#
_symmetry.space_group_name_H-M   'P 1'
#
loop_
_entity.id
_entity.type
_entity.pdbx_description
1 polymer ?
#
loop_
_entity_poly.entity_id
_entity_poly.type
_entity_poly.pdbx_seq_one_letter_code
_entity_poly.pdbx_strand_id
1 'polypeptide(L)'
;MMLVCSRKCGGTLFRAVFAEVDVDSAGEYQDHRVTQPGYICLNCGAPALDLAQVPGELEAEAQAEEAAASVTADILCPVCETMVQLDANMECPNCGSPLEVA
;
A
#
# COMPACT_ATOMS: atom_id res chain seq x y z
N MET A 1 -9.70 -13.60 4.34
CA MET A 1 -8.52 -14.33 3.84
C MET A 1 -8.72 -14.62 2.36
N MET A 2 -7.80 -14.16 1.52
CA MET A 2 -7.77 -14.37 0.08
C MET A 2 -6.42 -15.00 -0.26
N LEU A 3 -6.33 -16.32 -0.19
CA LEU A 3 -5.07 -17.03 -0.43
C LEU A 3 -4.81 -17.24 -1.92
N VAL A 4 -3.62 -16.85 -2.37
CA VAL A 4 -3.16 -17.01 -3.76
C VAL A 4 -1.82 -17.74 -3.77
N CYS A 5 -1.71 -18.78 -4.60
CA CYS A 5 -0.44 -19.47 -4.83
C CYS A 5 0.54 -18.55 -5.56
N SER A 6 1.73 -18.32 -4.99
CA SER A 6 2.79 -17.50 -5.59
C SER A 6 3.20 -17.95 -7.00
N ARG A 7 3.11 -19.26 -7.29
CA ARG A 7 3.40 -19.84 -8.62
C ARG A 7 2.21 -19.87 -9.57
N LYS A 8 1.03 -19.39 -9.16
CA LYS A 8 -0.21 -19.40 -9.96
C LYS A 8 -0.54 -20.77 -10.58
N CYS A 9 -0.29 -21.86 -9.86
CA CYS A 9 -0.46 -23.23 -10.37
C CYS A 9 -1.91 -23.71 -10.49
N GLY A 10 -2.91 -22.83 -10.34
CA GLY A 10 -4.34 -23.17 -10.36
C GLY A 10 -4.88 -23.87 -9.10
N GLY A 11 -4.05 -24.07 -8.07
CA GLY A 11 -4.49 -24.69 -6.80
C GLY A 11 -5.35 -23.75 -5.96
N THR A 12 -6.41 -24.29 -5.35
CA THR A 12 -7.35 -23.57 -4.48
C THR A 12 -7.35 -24.05 -3.03
N LEU A 13 -6.59 -25.11 -2.73
CA LEU A 13 -6.44 -25.67 -1.38
C LEU A 13 -5.09 -25.27 -0.80
N PHE A 14 -5.12 -24.80 0.45
CA PHE A 14 -3.97 -24.28 1.17
C PHE A 14 -3.93 -24.83 2.59
N ARG A 15 -2.73 -25.01 3.12
CA ARG A 15 -2.49 -25.39 4.51
C ARG A 15 -1.86 -24.23 5.26
N ALA A 16 -2.40 -23.91 6.43
CA ALA A 16 -1.76 -23.02 7.39
C ALA A 16 -0.59 -23.74 8.05
N VAL A 17 0.57 -23.09 8.11
CA VAL A 17 1.79 -23.61 8.74
C VAL A 17 2.06 -22.91 10.08
N PHE A 18 1.53 -21.69 10.26
CA PHE A 18 1.71 -20.83 11.43
C PHE A 18 3.19 -20.53 11.75
N ALA A 19 3.43 -19.49 12.55
CA ALA A 19 4.78 -19.19 13.03
C ALA A 19 5.20 -20.22 14.08
N GLU A 20 6.48 -20.58 14.12
CA GLU A 20 7.04 -21.36 15.21
C GLU A 20 7.09 -20.47 16.46
N VAL A 21 6.57 -20.97 17.58
CA VAL A 21 6.53 -20.26 18.86
C VAL A 21 7.39 -21.00 19.88
N ASP A 22 8.33 -20.28 20.49
CA ASP A 22 9.13 -20.76 21.61
C ASP A 22 8.36 -20.49 22.91
N VAL A 23 8.11 -21.56 23.67
CA VAL A 23 7.41 -21.51 24.96
C VAL A 23 8.28 -22.11 26.06
N ASP A 24 8.11 -21.64 27.29
CA ASP A 24 8.81 -22.21 28.44
C ASP A 24 8.14 -23.48 28.99
N SER A 25 8.67 -24.02 30.08
CA SER A 25 8.13 -25.23 30.72
C SER A 25 6.73 -25.07 31.33
N ALA A 26 6.27 -23.84 31.57
CA ALA A 26 4.91 -23.53 32.00
C ALA A 26 3.95 -23.30 30.82
N GLY A 27 4.48 -23.28 29.59
CA GLY A 27 3.73 -22.96 28.37
C GLY A 27 3.57 -21.46 28.13
N GLU A 28 4.31 -20.61 28.85
CA GLU A 28 4.29 -19.17 28.61
C GLU A 28 5.08 -18.84 27.35
N TYR A 29 4.54 -17.91 26.55
CA TYR A 29 5.17 -17.41 25.34
C TYR A 29 6.48 -16.70 25.68
N GLN A 30 7.55 -17.05 24.96
CA GLN A 30 8.85 -16.39 25.08
C GLN A 30 9.20 -15.65 23.79
N ASP A 31 9.09 -16.32 22.64
CA ASP A 31 9.45 -15.74 21.34
C ASP A 31 8.69 -16.41 20.18
N HIS A 32 8.77 -15.84 18.97
CA HIS A 32 8.34 -16.49 17.74
C HIS A 32 9.34 -16.28 16.61
N ARG A 33 9.41 -17.26 15.71
CA ARG A 33 10.26 -17.20 14.52
C ARG A 33 9.44 -17.43 13.28
N VAL A 34 9.67 -16.58 12.28
CA VAL A 34 9.07 -16.71 10.95
C VAL A 34 10.10 -17.32 10.00
N THR A 35 10.35 -18.61 10.17
CA THR A 35 11.28 -19.39 9.34
C THR A 35 10.63 -19.99 8.10
N GLN A 36 9.29 -20.00 8.06
CA GLN A 36 8.50 -20.62 7.01
C GLN A 36 7.27 -19.76 6.62
N PRO A 37 6.74 -19.94 5.40
CA PRO A 37 5.56 -19.21 4.97
C PRO A 37 4.34 -19.57 5.82
N GLY A 38 3.49 -18.59 6.14
CA GLY A 38 2.26 -18.84 6.90
C GLY A 38 1.28 -19.80 6.21
N TYR A 39 1.30 -19.87 4.87
CA TYR A 39 0.46 -20.76 4.07
C TYR A 39 1.24 -21.44 2.95
N ILE A 40 0.91 -22.70 2.68
CA ILE A 40 1.46 -23.49 1.57
C ILE A 40 0.33 -24.00 0.67
N CYS A 41 0.52 -23.90 -0.65
CA CYS A 41 -0.38 -24.48 -1.65
C CYS A 41 -0.25 -26.01 -1.65
N LEU A 42 -1.37 -26.71 -1.44
CA LEU A 42 -1.39 -28.18 -1.43
C LEU A 42 -1.24 -28.81 -2.82
N ASN A 43 -1.39 -28.02 -3.88
CA ASN A 43 -1.21 -28.52 -5.25
C ASN A 43 0.28 -28.60 -5.67
N CYS A 44 1.10 -27.60 -5.32
CA CYS A 44 2.47 -27.51 -5.81
C CYS A 44 3.54 -27.25 -4.73
N GLY A 45 3.15 -27.15 -3.46
CA GLY A 45 4.05 -26.91 -2.33
C GLY A 45 4.62 -25.49 -2.26
N ALA A 46 4.25 -24.58 -3.17
CA ALA A 46 4.73 -23.21 -3.12
C ALA A 46 4.08 -22.40 -1.99
N PRO A 47 4.75 -21.35 -1.47
CA PRO A 47 4.15 -20.39 -0.55
C PRO A 47 2.87 -19.77 -1.13
N ALA A 48 1.87 -19.59 -0.27
CA ALA A 48 0.66 -18.85 -0.59
C ALA A 48 0.62 -17.52 0.17
N LEU A 49 0.14 -16.49 -0.51
CA LEU A 49 0.03 -15.12 -0.01
C LEU A 49 -1.43 -14.85 0.37
N ASP A 50 -1.68 -14.27 1.54
CA ASP A 50 -3.01 -13.75 1.88
C ASP A 50 -3.12 -12.30 1.41
N LEU A 51 -3.94 -12.07 0.39
CA LEU A 51 -4.15 -10.77 -0.23
C LEU A 51 -5.45 -10.10 0.25
N ALA A 52 -6.03 -10.54 1.37
CA ALA A 52 -7.31 -10.01 1.85
C ALA A 52 -7.31 -8.51 2.12
N GLN A 53 -6.16 -7.93 2.52
CA GLN A 53 -6.03 -6.50 2.81
C GLN A 53 -5.72 -5.66 1.57
N VAL A 54 -5.21 -6.26 0.49
CA VAL A 54 -4.74 -5.53 -0.69
C VAL A 54 -5.83 -4.61 -1.28
N PRO A 55 -7.11 -5.03 -1.44
CA PRO A 55 -8.13 -4.12 -1.94
C PRO A 55 -8.34 -2.88 -1.06
N GLY A 56 -8.34 -3.04 0.27
CA GLY A 56 -8.52 -1.93 1.19
C GLY A 56 -7.33 -0.97 1.20
N GLU A 57 -6.11 -1.49 1.14
CA GLU A 57 -4.89 -0.66 1.03
C GLU A 57 -4.87 0.13 -0.29
N LEU A 58 -5.25 -0.50 -1.42
CA LEU A 58 -5.33 0.19 -2.71
C LEU A 58 -6.39 1.31 -2.71
N GLU A 59 -7.53 1.08 -2.06
CA GLU A 59 -8.55 2.12 -1.88
C GLU A 59 -8.05 3.27 -0.99
N ALA A 60 -7.33 2.96 0.08
CA ALA A 60 -6.74 3.97 0.96
C ALA A 60 -5.66 4.80 0.24
N GLU A 61 -4.80 4.16 -0.57
CA GLU A 61 -3.82 4.85 -1.41
C GLU A 61 -4.50 5.80 -2.40
N ALA A 62 -5.55 5.35 -3.09
CA ALA A 62 -6.29 6.18 -4.03
C ALA A 62 -6.93 7.41 -3.34
N GLN A 63 -7.52 7.23 -2.15
CA GLN A 63 -8.08 8.35 -1.37
C GLN A 63 -7.00 9.34 -0.92
N ALA A 64 -5.81 8.86 -0.54
CA ALA A 64 -4.69 9.72 -0.17
C ALA A 64 -4.16 10.52 -1.38
N GLU A 65 -4.12 9.90 -2.57
CA GLU A 65 -3.72 10.58 -3.80
C GLU A 65 -4.75 11.65 -4.22
N GLU A 66 -6.05 11.35 -4.13
CA GLU A 66 -7.12 12.34 -4.35
C GLU A 66 -7.03 13.52 -3.37
N ALA A 67 -6.78 13.24 -2.08
CA ALA A 67 -6.60 14.28 -1.08
C ALA A 67 -5.37 15.16 -1.38
N ALA A 68 -4.25 14.56 -1.81
CA ALA A 68 -3.06 15.29 -2.21
C ALA A 68 -3.29 16.15 -3.46
N ALA A 69 -4.03 15.64 -4.44
CA ALA A 69 -4.40 16.38 -5.65
C ALA A 69 -5.34 17.57 -5.35
N SER A 70 -6.06 17.54 -4.23
CA SER A 70 -6.95 18.63 -3.79
C SER A 70 -6.24 19.77 -3.04
N VAL A 71 -4.93 19.67 -2.80
CA VAL A 71 -4.15 20.75 -2.15
C VAL A 71 -3.95 21.90 -3.14
N THR A 72 -4.93 22.80 -3.17
CA THR A 72 -4.85 24.08 -3.89
C THR A 72 -4.17 25.10 -2.97
N ALA A 73 -2.93 25.49 -3.27
CA ALA A 73 -2.23 26.54 -2.55
C ALA A 73 -2.49 27.90 -3.23
N ASP A 74 -2.89 28.90 -2.45
CA ASP A 74 -2.93 30.30 -2.90
C ASP A 74 -1.50 30.82 -3.07
N ILE A 75 -1.07 31.03 -4.33
CA ILE A 75 0.26 31.57 -4.67
C ILE A 75 0.14 32.87 -5.46
N LEU A 76 0.97 33.86 -5.10
CA LEU A 76 1.05 35.13 -5.80
C LEU A 76 1.95 34.93 -7.01
N CYS A 77 1.39 34.99 -8.22
CA CYS A 77 2.17 34.83 -9.43
C CYS A 77 3.22 35.96 -9.52
N PRO A 78 4.53 35.66 -9.63
CA PRO A 78 5.58 36.68 -9.71
C PRO A 78 5.60 37.42 -11.06
N VAL A 79 4.83 36.94 -12.06
CA VAL A 79 4.79 37.52 -13.41
C VAL A 79 3.61 38.49 -13.57
N CYS A 80 2.40 38.07 -13.20
CA CYS A 80 1.19 38.88 -13.36
C CYS A 80 0.65 39.43 -12.03
N GLU A 81 1.35 39.19 -10.93
CA GLU A 81 1.03 39.70 -9.58
C GLU A 81 -0.40 39.38 -9.12
N THR A 82 -0.98 38.32 -9.67
CA THR A 82 -2.34 37.87 -9.35
C THR A 82 -2.27 36.70 -8.37
N MET A 83 -3.11 36.75 -7.33
CA MET A 83 -3.33 35.62 -6.43
C MET A 83 -4.08 34.52 -7.19
N VAL A 84 -3.47 33.34 -7.34
CA VAL A 84 -4.05 32.22 -8.08
C VAL A 84 -3.99 30.94 -7.26
N GLN A 85 -4.97 30.08 -7.47
CA GLN A 85 -4.97 28.71 -6.97
C GLN A 85 -4.25 27.83 -7.98
N LEU A 86 -3.20 27.14 -7.54
CA LEU A 86 -2.46 26.24 -8.39
C LEU A 86 -3.12 24.87 -8.44
N ASP A 87 -3.19 24.31 -9.65
CA ASP A 87 -3.55 22.91 -9.90
C ASP A 87 -2.29 22.06 -10.12
N ALA A 88 -2.48 20.78 -10.42
CA ALA A 88 -1.40 19.82 -10.62
C ALA A 88 -0.42 20.17 -11.78
N ASN A 89 -0.81 21.06 -12.70
CA ASN A 89 0.05 21.44 -13.84
C ASN A 89 1.08 22.51 -13.47
N MET A 90 1.00 23.10 -12.27
CA MET A 90 1.94 24.12 -11.78
C MET A 90 2.10 25.34 -12.71
N GLU A 91 1.03 25.72 -13.42
CA GLU A 91 1.01 26.89 -14.31
C GLU A 91 0.02 27.93 -13.81
N CYS A 92 0.37 29.21 -13.96
CA CYS A 92 -0.56 30.29 -13.67
C CYS A 92 -1.71 30.29 -14.69
N PRO A 93 -2.98 30.13 -14.27
CA PRO A 93 -4.11 30.10 -15.20
C PRO A 93 -4.36 31.44 -15.92
N ASN A 94 -3.78 32.53 -15.41
CA ASN A 94 -3.99 33.87 -15.97
C ASN A 94 -2.95 34.26 -17.04
N CYS A 95 -1.69 33.79 -16.90
CA CYS A 95 -0.61 34.21 -17.80
C CYS A 95 0.26 33.06 -18.35
N GLY A 96 0.02 31.81 -17.94
CA GLY A 96 0.74 30.63 -18.42
C GLY A 96 2.19 30.53 -17.92
N SER A 97 2.60 31.31 -16.91
CA SER A 97 3.93 31.17 -16.32
C SER A 97 4.01 29.89 -15.49
N PRO A 98 5.09 29.10 -15.58
CA PRO A 98 5.35 28.03 -14.62
C PRO A 98 5.56 28.64 -13.22
N LEU A 99 4.97 28.03 -12.20
CA LEU A 99 5.04 28.45 -10.80
C LEU A 99 5.60 27.29 -9.98
N GLU A 100 6.57 27.57 -9.11
CA GLU A 100 7.09 26.57 -8.16
C GLU A 100 6.61 26.91 -6.74
N VAL A 101 6.23 25.88 -5.99
CA VAL A 101 5.94 25.96 -4.56
C VAL A 101 7.28 26.02 -3.81
N ALA A 102 7.56 27.12 -3.13
CA ALA A 102 8.76 27.31 -2.30
C ALA A 102 8.65 26.61 -0.94
#